data_AF-A0A480AIX9-F1
#
_entry.id   AF-A0A480AIX9-F1
#
_cell.length_a   1.000
_cell.length_b   1.000
_cell.length_c   1.000
_cell.angle_alpha   90.00
_cell.angle_beta   90.00
_cell.angle_gamma   90.00
#
_symmetry.space_group_name_H-M   'P 1'
#
loop_
_entity.id
_entity.type
_entity.pdbx_description
1 polymer ?
#
loop_
_entity_poly.entity_id
_entity_poly.type
_entity_poly.pdbx_seq_one_letter_code
_entity_poly.pdbx_strand_id
1 'polypeptide(L)'
;MSPKQETKKYYKWVWDVSLGGEFDDWGTSTYFMEIGNTLYPLRQIEVYENGNVLFYDHSHFLDDYGMLCDQKIDILDIQEFEITQAEFEQVWQTKVPINRPLMKKNVEPKIPTQVTSLQTFSVSEQKKTDISNEK
;
A
#
# COMPACT_ATOMS: atom_id res chain seq x y z
N MET A 1 -11.34 -14.02 27.15
CA MET A 1 -10.62 -12.74 27.02
C MET A 1 -11.09 -12.12 25.72
N SER A 2 -11.91 -11.08 25.78
CA SER A 2 -12.36 -10.37 24.58
C SER A 2 -11.16 -9.70 23.90
N PRO A 3 -11.00 -9.76 22.58
CA PRO A 3 -10.02 -8.92 21.91
C PRO A 3 -10.42 -7.48 22.18
N LYS A 4 -9.67 -6.78 23.05
CA LYS A 4 -9.78 -5.33 23.17
C LYS A 4 -9.55 -4.80 21.77
N GLN A 5 -10.56 -4.13 21.21
CA GLN A 5 -10.38 -3.39 19.98
C GLN A 5 -9.37 -2.29 20.29
N GLU A 6 -8.10 -2.54 19.98
CA GLU A 6 -7.07 -1.52 20.06
C GLU A 6 -7.42 -0.45 19.04
N THR A 7 -7.69 0.75 19.53
CA THR A 7 -7.93 1.92 18.70
C THR A 7 -6.60 2.35 18.11
N LYS A 8 -6.28 1.77 16.96
CA LYS A 8 -5.11 2.14 16.17
C LYS A 8 -5.40 3.44 15.45
N LYS A 9 -4.42 4.34 15.48
CA LYS A 9 -4.44 5.58 14.72
C LYS A 9 -3.39 5.54 13.64
N TYR A 10 -3.65 6.24 12.56
CA TYR A 10 -2.81 6.24 11.38
C TYR A 10 -2.49 7.67 11.03
N TYR A 11 -1.23 7.94 10.75
CA TYR A 11 -0.74 9.29 10.51
C TYR A 11 0.17 9.31 9.29
N LYS A 12 0.18 10.44 8.58
CA LYS A 12 1.01 10.67 7.42
C LYS A 12 1.44 12.13 7.35
N TRP A 13 2.75 12.35 7.43
CA TRP A 13 3.33 13.68 7.22
C TRP A 13 4.48 13.62 6.22
N VAL A 14 4.76 14.76 5.61
CA VAL A 14 5.93 14.93 4.76
C VAL A 14 7.02 15.56 5.61
N TRP A 15 8.20 14.96 5.54
CA TRP A 15 9.42 15.46 6.13
C TRP A 15 10.27 16.02 5.00
N ASP A 16 10.37 17.35 4.95
CA ASP A 16 11.07 18.08 3.88
C ASP A 16 12.60 18.08 4.05
N VAL A 17 13.11 17.35 5.03
CA VAL A 17 14.55 17.25 5.32
C VAL A 17 15.08 15.97 4.71
N SER A 18 16.19 16.07 3.98
CA SER A 18 16.91 14.90 3.49
C SER A 18 17.42 14.06 4.67
N LEU A 19 17.57 12.74 4.44
CA LEU A 19 18.13 11.83 5.45
C LEU A 19 19.56 12.24 5.87
N GLY A 20 20.23 13.02 5.02
CA GLY A 20 21.59 13.49 5.20
C GLY A 20 22.64 12.41 4.95
N GLY A 21 23.91 12.83 4.86
CA GLY A 21 25.03 11.91 4.64
C GLY A 21 25.05 11.32 3.23
N GLU A 22 25.15 10.00 3.13
CA GLU A 22 25.24 9.27 1.84
C GLU A 22 23.89 9.12 1.13
N PHE A 23 22.80 9.54 1.78
CA PHE A 23 21.43 9.45 1.26
C PHE A 23 20.80 10.82 1.01
N ASP A 24 21.62 11.88 0.98
CA ASP A 24 21.15 13.25 0.71
C ASP A 24 20.44 13.35 -0.65
N ASP A 25 20.85 12.52 -1.62
CA ASP A 25 20.26 12.41 -2.95
C ASP A 25 18.83 11.83 -2.97
N TRP A 26 18.31 11.34 -1.84
CA TRP A 26 16.98 10.70 -1.79
C TRP A 26 15.83 11.72 -1.75
N GLY A 27 16.14 12.97 -1.40
CA GLY A 27 15.18 14.07 -1.36
C GLY A 27 14.25 14.01 -0.15
N THR A 28 13.02 14.49 -0.35
CA THR A 28 12.00 14.54 0.70
C THR A 28 11.46 13.14 1.03
N SER A 29 11.04 12.94 2.29
CA SER A 29 10.49 11.67 2.75
C SER A 29 9.08 11.84 3.30
N THR A 30 8.17 10.98 2.87
CA THR A 30 6.80 10.91 3.42
C THR A 30 6.74 9.76 4.40
N TYR A 31 6.48 10.08 5.67
CA TYR A 31 6.30 9.11 6.72
C TYR A 31 4.84 8.71 6.82
N PHE A 32 4.60 7.41 7.01
CA PHE A 32 3.32 6.87 7.42
C PHE A 32 3.54 6.03 8.66
N MET A 33 2.78 6.26 9.73
CA MET A 33 2.90 5.51 10.97
C MET A 33 1.55 4.97 11.44
N GLU A 34 1.55 3.71 11.88
CA GLU A 34 0.48 3.12 12.67
C GLU A 34 0.86 3.27 14.15
N ILE A 35 0.08 4.03 14.90
CA ILE A 35 0.30 4.28 16.32
C ILE A 35 -0.76 3.54 17.14
N GLY A 36 -0.29 2.75 18.11
CA GLY A 36 -1.17 2.03 19.03
C GLY A 36 -1.72 2.93 20.14
N ASN A 37 -2.60 2.38 20.98
CA ASN A 37 -3.14 3.07 22.16
C ASN A 37 -2.07 3.58 23.14
N THR A 38 -0.87 3.01 23.10
CA THR A 38 0.26 3.37 23.96
C THR A 38 1.03 4.59 23.46
N LEU A 39 0.64 5.17 22.32
CA LEU A 39 1.35 6.26 21.62
C LEU A 39 2.75 5.86 21.14
N TYR A 40 2.99 4.55 21.00
CA TYR A 40 4.17 4.00 20.35
C TYR A 40 3.80 3.53 18.94
N PRO A 41 4.68 3.75 17.95
CA PRO A 41 4.46 3.28 16.59
C PRO A 41 4.64 1.75 16.54
N LEU A 42 3.68 1.10 15.88
CA LEU A 42 3.65 -0.34 15.66
C LEU A 42 4.21 -0.72 14.30
N ARG A 43 3.95 0.12 13.29
CA ARG A 43 4.43 0.02 11.92
C ARG A 43 4.79 1.41 11.40
N GLN A 44 5.87 1.49 10.64
CA GLN A 44 6.36 2.73 10.02
C GLN A 44 6.70 2.44 8.56
N ILE A 45 6.31 3.36 7.69
CA ILE A 45 6.62 3.36 6.27
C ILE A 45 7.25 4.70 5.95
N GLU A 46 8.34 4.68 5.21
CA GLU A 46 9.00 5.87 4.70
C GLU A 46 9.05 5.77 3.19
N VAL A 47 8.50 6.78 2.51
CA VAL A 47 8.50 6.86 1.05
C VAL A 47 9.35 8.06 0.65
N TYR A 48 10.46 7.80 0.00
CA TYR A 48 11.38 8.83 -0.49
C TYR A 48 11.00 9.28 -1.91
N GLU A 49 11.34 10.51 -2.24
CA GLU A 49 11.05 11.14 -3.53
C GLU A 49 11.70 10.38 -4.70
N ASN A 50 12.90 9.83 -4.48
CA ASN A 50 13.58 8.98 -5.46
C ASN A 50 12.88 7.63 -5.73
N GLY A 51 11.81 7.31 -5.01
CA GLY A 51 11.05 6.08 -5.13
C GLY A 51 11.46 4.96 -4.17
N ASN A 52 12.51 5.16 -3.36
CA ASN A 52 12.88 4.22 -2.31
C ASN A 52 11.82 4.18 -1.22
N VAL A 53 11.59 2.99 -0.68
CA VAL A 53 10.60 2.78 0.37
C VAL A 53 11.19 1.91 1.46
N LEU A 54 11.05 2.33 2.72
CA LEU A 54 11.51 1.59 3.89
C LEU A 54 10.32 1.22 4.77
N PHE A 55 10.23 -0.05 5.16
CA PHE A 55 9.20 -0.53 6.07
C PHE A 55 9.82 -1.02 7.36
N TYR A 56 9.29 -0.57 8.48
CA TYR A 56 9.68 -1.02 9.81
C TYR A 56 8.46 -1.53 10.57
N ASP A 57 8.64 -2.64 11.27
CA ASP A 57 7.63 -3.25 12.14
C ASP A 57 8.29 -4.01 13.28
N HIS A 58 7.51 -4.59 14.19
CA HIS A 58 8.05 -5.37 15.31
C HIS A 58 8.98 -6.52 14.88
N SER A 59 8.80 -7.08 13.68
CA SER A 59 9.67 -8.12 13.13
C SER A 59 10.97 -7.57 12.52
N HIS A 60 10.97 -6.29 12.15
CA HIS A 60 12.08 -5.62 11.47
C HIS A 60 12.23 -4.20 12.03
N PHE A 61 12.90 -4.13 13.17
CA PHE A 61 12.99 -2.93 13.99
C PHE A 61 14.14 -2.00 13.59
N LEU A 62 15.25 -2.53 13.08
CA LEU A 62 16.46 -1.78 12.71
C LEU A 62 17.11 -2.47 11.51
N ASP A 63 17.66 -1.65 10.61
CA ASP A 63 18.44 -2.03 9.43
C ASP A 63 19.57 -1.02 9.20
N ASP A 64 20.42 -1.28 8.21
CA ASP A 64 21.47 -0.40 7.70
C ASP A 64 20.91 0.96 7.22
N TYR A 65 19.64 1.04 6.82
CA TYR A 65 19.00 2.28 6.41
C TYR A 65 18.42 3.13 7.55
N GLY A 66 18.10 2.54 8.71
CA GLY A 66 17.35 3.22 9.77
C GLY A 66 16.60 2.28 10.72
N MET A 67 15.72 2.83 11.55
CA MET A 67 14.99 2.08 12.58
C MET A 67 13.54 2.52 12.75
N LEU A 68 12.71 1.61 13.27
CA LEU A 68 11.40 1.92 13.83
C LEU A 68 11.58 2.91 14.96
N CYS A 69 10.81 4.00 14.94
CA CYS A 69 10.82 4.97 16.01
C CYS A 69 10.48 4.27 17.35
N ASP A 70 11.40 4.32 18.31
CA ASP A 70 11.25 3.72 19.64
C ASP A 70 10.71 4.72 20.67
N GLN A 71 10.48 5.95 20.21
CA GLN A 71 10.00 7.05 21.03
C GLN A 71 8.48 7.17 20.97
N LYS A 72 7.94 7.72 22.05
CA LYS A 72 6.53 8.06 22.13
C LYS A 72 6.26 9.24 21.22
N ILE A 73 5.30 9.09 20.32
CA ILE A 73 4.92 10.15 19.38
C ILE A 73 3.96 11.12 20.08
N ASP A 74 4.22 12.42 19.94
CA ASP A 74 3.26 13.44 20.35
C ASP A 74 2.19 13.59 19.27
N ILE A 75 1.02 13.05 19.57
CA ILE A 75 -0.15 13.13 18.68
C ILE A 75 -0.63 14.55 18.44
N LEU A 76 -0.30 15.53 19.30
CA LEU A 76 -0.71 16.92 19.09
C LEU A 76 0.01 17.55 17.88
N ASP A 77 1.28 17.21 17.68
CA ASP A 77 2.08 17.72 16.56
C ASP A 77 1.67 17.08 15.22
N ILE A 78 1.10 15.87 15.27
CA ILE A 78 0.70 15.12 14.06
C ILE A 78 -0.80 14.97 13.88
N GLN A 79 -1.62 15.62 14.71
CA GLN A 79 -3.07 15.46 14.68
C GLN A 79 -3.68 15.89 13.34
N GLU A 80 -3.13 16.94 12.73
CA GLU A 80 -3.56 17.46 11.43
C GLU A 80 -3.21 16.50 10.27
N PHE A 81 -2.30 15.55 10.53
CA PHE A 81 -1.77 14.58 9.59
C PHE A 81 -2.42 13.19 9.76
N GLU A 82 -3.52 13.08 10.51
CA GLU A 82 -4.26 11.82 10.68
C GLU A 82 -4.85 11.35 9.34
N ILE A 83 -4.62 10.08 9.02
CA ILE A 83 -5.14 9.40 7.83
C ILE A 83 -6.01 8.21 8.23
N THR A 84 -6.73 7.66 7.26
CA THR A 84 -7.53 6.46 7.50
C THR A 84 -6.68 5.19 7.49
N GLN A 85 -7.13 4.17 8.23
CA GLN A 85 -6.53 2.83 8.18
C GLN A 85 -6.43 2.29 6.75
N ALA A 86 -7.46 2.53 5.94
CA ALA A 86 -7.53 2.04 4.57
C ALA A 86 -6.41 2.65 3.70
N GLU A 87 -6.12 3.94 3.85
CA GLU A 87 -5.02 4.61 3.15
C GLU A 87 -3.67 4.03 3.55
N PHE A 88 -3.44 3.83 4.85
CA PHE A 88 -2.20 3.21 5.34
C PHE A 88 -2.01 1.80 4.78
N GLU A 89 -3.04 0.96 4.89
CA GLU A 89 -2.97 -0.43 4.43
C GLU A 89 -2.83 -0.52 2.91
N GLN A 90 -3.43 0.41 2.16
CA GLN A 90 -3.21 0.50 0.72
C GLN A 90 -1.74 0.76 0.38
N VAL A 91 -1.08 1.70 1.07
CA VAL A 91 0.35 1.96 0.87
C VAL A 91 1.19 0.75 1.28
N TRP A 92 0.85 0.13 2.42
CA TRP A 92 1.52 -1.06 2.93
C TRP A 92 1.47 -2.25 1.95
N GLN A 93 0.35 -2.47 1.26
CA GLN A 93 0.19 -3.57 0.31
C GLN A 93 0.72 -3.24 -1.09
N THR A 94 0.74 -1.96 -1.47
CA THR A 94 1.09 -1.54 -2.84
C THR A 94 2.59 -1.26 -3.00
N LYS A 95 3.25 -0.75 -1.95
CA LYS A 95 4.67 -0.40 -2.03
C LYS A 95 5.56 -1.61 -1.78
N VAL A 96 6.72 -1.60 -2.43
CA VAL A 96 7.75 -2.63 -2.27
C VAL A 96 8.88 -2.03 -1.46
N PRO A 97 9.03 -2.40 -0.17
CA PRO A 97 10.15 -1.92 0.63
C PRO A 97 11.48 -2.51 0.15
N ILE A 98 12.51 -1.67 0.06
CA ILE A 98 13.87 -2.10 -0.31
C ILE A 98 14.57 -2.85 0.83
N ASN A 99 14.27 -2.46 2.09
CA ASN A 99 14.80 -3.10 3.30
C ASN A 99 14.11 -4.42 3.64
N ARG A 100 13.01 -4.74 2.96
CA ARG A 100 12.28 -5.99 3.12
C ARG A 100 11.86 -6.54 1.77
N PRO A 101 12.73 -7.23 1.03
CA PRO A 101 12.31 -7.89 -0.19
C PRO A 101 11.15 -8.84 0.14
N LEU A 102 9.94 -8.46 -0.29
CA LEU A 102 8.74 -9.25 -0.07
C LEU A 102 8.98 -10.63 -0.68
N MET A 103 9.09 -11.66 0.16
CA MET A 103 8.73 -13.00 -0.28
C MET A 103 7.26 -12.92 -0.65
N LYS A 104 6.99 -12.79 -1.96
CA LYS A 104 5.68 -12.65 -2.58
C LYS A 104 4.65 -13.49 -1.81
N LYS A 105 3.84 -12.85 -0.96
CA LYS A 105 2.58 -13.47 -0.57
C LYS A 105 1.73 -13.36 -1.83
N ASN A 106 1.47 -14.50 -2.47
CA ASN A 106 0.48 -14.65 -3.51
C ASN A 106 -0.87 -14.15 -2.98
N VAL A 107 -1.13 -12.84 -3.08
CA VAL A 107 -2.46 -12.29 -2.95
C VAL A 107 -3.02 -12.30 -4.36
N GLU A 108 -3.67 -13.40 -4.72
CA GLU A 108 -4.58 -13.39 -5.86
C GLU A 108 -5.52 -12.19 -5.71
N PRO A 109 -5.63 -11.31 -6.72
CA PRO A 109 -6.57 -10.21 -6.66
C PRO A 109 -7.97 -10.82 -6.59
N LYS A 110 -8.59 -10.75 -5.40
CA LYS A 110 -10.04 -10.92 -5.27
C LYS A 110 -10.70 -9.70 -5.88
N ILE A 111 -10.79 -9.70 -7.20
CA ILE A 111 -11.75 -8.88 -7.94
C ILE A 111 -13.12 -9.29 -7.37
N PRO A 112 -13.92 -8.36 -6.80
CA PRO A 112 -15.32 -8.68 -6.55
C PRO A 112 -15.96 -8.86 -7.93
N THR A 113 -16.16 -10.12 -8.32
CA THR A 113 -16.94 -10.51 -9.50
C THR A 113 -18.39 -10.09 -9.27
N GLN A 114 -18.68 -8.81 -9.47
CA GLN A 114 -20.03 -8.34 -9.70
C GLN A 114 -20.41 -8.78 -11.11
N VAL A 115 -21.02 -9.96 -11.14
CA VAL A 115 -21.84 -10.47 -12.23
C VAL A 115 -22.67 -9.34 -12.85
N THR A 116 -22.30 -8.89 -14.03
CA THR A 116 -23.24 -8.21 -14.94
C THR A 116 -23.36 -9.06 -16.17
N SER A 117 -24.41 -9.86 -16.16
CA SER A 117 -24.97 -10.60 -17.27
C SER A 117 -25.07 -9.70 -18.51
N LEU A 118 -24.29 -10.00 -19.55
CA LEU A 118 -24.61 -9.57 -20.91
C LEU A 118 -25.24 -10.77 -21.62
N GLN A 119 -26.56 -10.83 -21.52
CA GLN A 119 -27.40 -11.64 -22.39
C GLN A 119 -27.43 -11.05 -23.80
N THR A 120 -27.23 -11.92 -24.79
CA THR A 120 -27.79 -11.87 -26.17
C THR A 120 -27.09 -10.87 -27.10
N PHE A 121 -26.58 -11.22 -28.28
CA PHE A 121 -27.25 -11.90 -29.39
C PHE A 121 -26.31 -12.84 -30.19
N SER A 122 -26.81 -14.04 -30.47
CA SER A 122 -26.29 -14.94 -31.51
C SER A 122 -26.62 -14.36 -32.89
N VAL A 123 -25.60 -14.04 -33.70
CA VAL A 123 -25.78 -13.88 -35.14
C VAL A 123 -25.59 -15.24 -35.79
N SER A 124 -26.67 -15.73 -36.37
CA SER A 124 -26.72 -16.97 -37.15
C SER A 124 -26.27 -16.64 -38.58
N GLU A 125 -25.10 -17.14 -38.98
CA GLU A 125 -24.67 -17.15 -40.37
C GLU A 125 -25.52 -18.14 -41.16
N GLN A 126 -26.55 -17.62 -41.84
CA GLN A 126 -27.26 -18.36 -42.89
C GLN A 126 -26.43 -18.30 -44.17
N LYS A 127 -25.64 -19.35 -44.43
CA LYS A 127 -25.05 -19.60 -45.75
C LYS A 127 -26.15 -20.13 -46.67
N LYS A 128 -26.79 -19.22 -47.43
CA LYS A 128 -27.73 -19.60 -48.50
C LYS A 128 -26.94 -20.01 -49.74
N THR A 129 -27.42 -21.11 -50.29
CA THR A 129 -26.98 -21.88 -51.44
C THR A 129 -27.10 -21.17 -52.78
N ASP A 130 -26.19 -21.56 -53.67
CA ASP A 130 -26.38 -21.85 -55.10
C ASP A 130 -26.97 -20.77 -56.02
N ILE A 131 -26.11 -20.29 -56.93
CA ILE A 131 -26.55 -19.85 -58.26
C ILE A 131 -25.61 -20.52 -59.26
N SER A 132 -26.10 -21.63 -59.82
CA SER A 132 -25.75 -22.13 -61.15
C SER A 132 -25.65 -20.99 -62.16
N ASN A 133 -24.62 -20.98 -62.99
CA ASN A 133 -24.84 -20.69 -64.41
C ASN A 133 -23.81 -21.42 -65.29
N GLU A 134 -24.40 -22.30 -66.09
CA GLU A 134 -23.86 -23.07 -67.18
C GLU A 134 -23.41 -22.16 -68.34
N LYS A 135 -22.23 -22.46 -68.91
CA LYS A 135 -21.97 -22.29 -70.34
C LYS A 135 -20.86 -23.22 -70.81
#